data_AF-A0A2V9AXU1-F1
#
_entry.id   AF-A0A2V9AXU1-F1
#
_cell.length_a   1.000
_cell.length_b   1.000
_cell.length_c   1.000
_cell.angle_alpha   90.00
_cell.angle_beta   90.00
_cell.angle_gamma   90.00
#
_symmetry.space_group_name_H-M   'P 1'
#
loop_
_entity.id
_entity.type
_entity.pdbx_description
1 polymer ?
#
loop_
_entity_poly.entity_id
_entity_poly.type
_entity_poly.pdbx_seq_one_letter_code
_entity_poly.pdbx_strand_id
1 'polypeptide(L)' 'MLKDLSDRVSSDVEFQLFDFSVLNKLSPLAKETSEAVEFICPRKALKQFVNAEITNQQLLDQSIVLVNGVRIALNLQLVE' A
#
# COMPACT_ATOMS: atom_id res chain seq x y z
N MET A 1 11.02 7.14 3.12
CA MET A 1 10.70 5.71 3.39
C MET A 1 10.51 4.90 2.10
N LEU A 2 9.43 5.10 1.31
CA LEU A 2 9.23 4.31 0.07
C LEU A 2 10.27 4.59 -1.01
N LYS A 3 10.69 5.85 -1.14
CA LYS A 3 11.80 6.24 -2.01
C LYS A 3 13.09 5.51 -1.63
N ASP A 4 13.46 5.57 -0.36
CA ASP A 4 14.67 4.91 0.15
C ASP A 4 14.63 3.39 -0.06
N LEU A 5 13.46 2.76 0.07
CA LEU A 5 13.28 1.35 -0.23
C LEU A 5 13.45 1.08 -1.73
N SER A 6 12.77 1.86 -2.58
CA SER A 6 12.89 1.74 -4.04
C SER A 6 14.34 1.88 -4.52
N ASP A 7 15.11 2.79 -3.91
CA ASP A 7 16.51 3.05 -4.27
C ASP A 7 17.46 1.94 -3.78
N ARG A 8 17.11 1.23 -2.70
CA ARG A 8 17.93 0.15 -2.12
C ARG A 8 17.68 -1.21 -2.74
N VAL A 9 16.52 -1.40 -3.38
CA VAL A 9 16.18 -2.66 -4.01
C VAL A 9 16.95 -2.78 -5.32
N SER A 10 17.91 -3.69 -5.36
CA SER A 10 18.71 -3.95 -6.56
C SER A 10 17.81 -4.26 -7.76
N SER A 11 18.22 -3.76 -8.94
CA SER A 11 17.60 -4.09 -10.22
C SER A 11 17.56 -5.59 -10.48
N ASP A 12 18.54 -6.32 -9.93
CA ASP A 12 18.82 -7.72 -10.25
C ASP A 12 17.98 -8.68 -9.40
N VAL A 13 17.26 -8.17 -8.40
CA VAL A 13 16.29 -8.96 -7.64
C VAL A 13 15.00 -9.04 -8.44
N GLU A 14 14.64 -10.25 -8.87
CA GLU A 14 13.40 -10.52 -9.59
C GLU A 14 12.25 -10.74 -8.61
N PHE A 15 11.40 -9.73 -8.46
CA PHE A 15 10.12 -9.83 -7.78
C PHE A 15 9.11 -8.91 -8.47
N GLN A 16 7.84 -9.28 -8.38
CA GLN A 16 6.77 -8.57 -9.09
C GLN A 16 6.06 -7.53 -8.22
N LEU A 17 5.96 -7.79 -6.91
CA LEU A 17 5.10 -7.06 -5.98
C LEU A 17 5.86 -6.73 -4.68
N PHE A 18 5.62 -5.54 -4.15
CA PHE A 18 5.92 -5.21 -2.77
C PHE A 18 4.70 -5.51 -1.91
N ASP A 19 4.92 -6.06 -0.72
CA ASP A 19 3.88 -6.26 0.29
C ASP A 19 4.23 -5.43 1.53
N PHE A 20 3.34 -4.49 1.87
CA PHE A 20 3.45 -3.67 3.06
C PHE A 20 2.26 -3.97 3.98
N SER A 21 2.53 -4.53 5.15
CA SER A 21 1.50 -4.75 6.17
C SER A 21 1.65 -3.74 7.31
N VAL A 22 0.54 -3.11 7.69
CA VAL A 22 0.46 -2.16 8.80
C VAL A 22 -0.64 -2.63 9.76
N LEU A 23 -0.32 -2.75 11.05
CA LEU A 23 -1.31 -3.02 12.08
C LEU A 23 -1.73 -1.70 12.73
N ASN A 24 -2.94 -1.25 12.43
CA ASN A 24 -3.53 -0.04 12.99
C ASN A 24 -4.29 -0.40 14.26
N LYS A 25 -4.07 0.35 15.36
CA LYS A 25 -4.95 0.26 16.52
C LYS A 25 -6.19 1.10 16.26
N LEU A 26 -7.35 0.44 16.23
CA LEU A 26 -8.63 1.14 16.31
C LEU A 26 -8.80 1.71 17.72
N SER A 27 -9.60 2.77 17.85
CA SER A 27 -9.79 3.46 19.14
C SER A 27 -10.13 2.47 20.28
N PRO A 28 -9.81 2.79 21.54
CA PRO A 28 -10.01 1.88 22.68
C PRO A 28 -11.45 1.38 22.89
N LEU A 29 -12.42 1.98 22.19
CA LEU A 29 -13.85 1.68 22.29
C LEU A 29 -14.34 0.68 21.23
N ALA A 30 -13.52 0.30 20.25
CA ALA A 30 -13.88 -0.67 19.22
C ALA A 30 -13.75 -2.12 19.73
N LYS A 31 -14.72 -2.98 19.40
CA LYS A 31 -14.72 -4.42 19.78
C LYS A 31 -13.59 -5.22 19.11
N GLU A 32 -13.12 -4.79 17.95
CA GLU A 32 -11.90 -5.28 17.33
C GLU A 32 -10.77 -4.29 17.63
N THR A 33 -9.73 -4.77 18.30
CA THR A 33 -8.70 -3.91 18.87
C THR A 33 -7.68 -3.41 17.84
N SER A 34 -7.68 -3.98 16.62
CA SER A 34 -6.74 -3.60 15.56
C SER A 34 -7.25 -4.01 14.17
N GLU A 35 -6.91 -3.22 13.16
CA GLU A 35 -7.07 -3.54 11.74
C GLU A 35 -5.70 -3.77 11.12
N ALA A 36 -5.49 -4.95 10.54
CA ALA A 36 -4.36 -5.21 9.66
C ALA A 36 -4.70 -4.69 8.26
N VAL A 37 -3.88 -3.79 7.74
CA VAL A 37 -4.00 -3.27 6.37
C VAL A 37 -2.79 -3.72 5.58
N GLU A 38 -3.02 -4.40 4.46
CA GLU A 38 -1.97 -4.88 3.55
C GLU A 38 -2.08 -4.14 2.23
N PHE A 39 -0.95 -3.60 1.75
CA PHE A 39 -0.80 -2.97 0.45
C PHE A 39 0.14 -3.81 -0.39
N ILE A 40 -0.40 -4.47 -1.41
CA ILE A 40 0.35 -5.30 -2.34
C ILE A 40 0.47 -4.53 -3.65
N CYS A 41 1.62 -3.88 -3.84
CA CYS A 41 1.85 -2.90 -4.89
C CYS A 41 2.76 -3.45 -5.99
N PRO A 42 2.41 -3.34 -7.29
CA PRO A 42 3.33 -3.67 -8.37
C PRO A 42 4.60 -2.84 -8.31
N ARG A 43 5.77 -3.49 -8.50
CA ARG A 43 7.08 -2.82 -8.47
C ARG A 43 7.12 -1.60 -9.40
N LYS A 44 6.55 -1.74 -10.61
CA LYS A 44 6.45 -0.66 -11.59
C LYS A 44 5.62 0.50 -11.06
N ALA A 45 4.39 0.25 -10.60
CA ALA A 45 3.51 1.28 -10.08
C ALA A 45 4.13 2.01 -8.88
N LEU A 46 4.76 1.28 -7.95
CA LEU A 46 5.45 1.88 -6.80
C LEU A 46 6.61 2.79 -7.25
N LYS A 47 7.39 2.38 -8.25
CA LYS A 47 8.48 3.20 -8.80
C LYS A 47 7.95 4.47 -9.47
N GLN A 48 6.89 4.36 -10.27
CA GLN A 48 6.22 5.50 -10.89
C GLN A 48 5.68 6.47 -9.84
N PHE A 49 5.11 5.94 -8.75
CA PHE A 49 4.63 6.74 -7.64
C PHE A 49 5.76 7.50 -6.95
N VAL A 50 6.87 6.81 -6.63
CA VAL A 50 8.07 7.41 -6.04
C VAL A 50 8.67 8.51 -6.92
N ASN A 51 8.56 8.36 -8.24
CA ASN A 51 9.00 9.34 -9.23
C ASN A 51 7.98 10.47 -9.49
N ALA A 52 6.87 10.51 -8.76
CA ALA A 52 5.76 11.45 -8.96
C ALA A 52 5.12 11.41 -10.36
N GLU A 53 5.16 10.25 -11.03
CA GLU A 53 4.54 10.03 -12.35
C GLU A 53 3.05 9.64 -12.25
N ILE A 54 2.62 9.11 -11.09
CA ILE A 54 1.23 8.73 -10.82
C ILE A 54 0.78 9.29 -9.46
N THR A 55 -0.52 9.47 -9.29
CA THR A 55 -1.14 9.91 -8.04
C THR A 55 -1.29 8.76 -7.03
N ASN A 56 -1.60 9.10 -5.77
CA ASN A 56 -1.95 8.11 -4.74
C ASN A 56 -3.09 7.20 -5.20
N GLN A 57 -4.15 7.77 -5.79
CA GLN A 57 -5.30 6.99 -6.25
C GLN A 57 -4.90 6.02 -7.36
N GLN A 58 -4.11 6.48 -8.34
CA GLN A 58 -3.62 5.63 -9.42
C GLN A 58 -2.71 4.49 -8.93
N LEU A 59 -1.95 4.70 -7.85
CA LEU A 59 -1.20 3.62 -7.20
C LEU A 59 -2.16 2.59 -6.57
N LEU A 60 -3.16 3.05 -5.82
CA LEU A 60 -4.15 2.18 -5.16
C LEU A 60 -4.96 1.37 -6.17
N ASP A 61 -5.41 1.99 -7.27
CA ASP A 61 -6.17 1.32 -8.33
C ASP A 61 -5.36 0.19 -9.01
N GLN A 62 -4.04 0.33 -9.05
CA GLN A 62 -3.12 -0.67 -9.61
C GLN A 62 -2.66 -1.71 -8.57
N SER A 63 -3.04 -1.55 -7.30
CA SER A 63 -2.58 -2.38 -6.19
C SER A 63 -3.72 -3.24 -5.63
N ILE A 64 -3.38 -4.18 -4.75
CA ILE A 64 -4.37 -4.90 -3.94
C ILE A 64 -4.28 -4.32 -2.53
N VAL A 65 -5.43 -3.94 -1.97
CA VAL A 65 -5.55 -3.51 -0.58
C VAL A 65 -6.41 -4.53 0.15
N LEU A 66 -5.89 -5.07 1.24
CA LEU A 66 -6.62 -5.97 2.13
C LEU A 66 -6.80 -5.29 3.50
N VAL A 67 -7.98 -5.42 4.09
CA VAL A 67 -8.26 -5.08 5.50
C VAL A 67 -8.70 -6.35 6.20
N ASN A 68 -7.92 -6.78 7.20
CA ASN A 68 -8.10 -8.06 7.89
C ASN A 68 -8.24 -9.23 6.89
N GLY A 69 -7.41 -9.23 5.83
CA GLY A 69 -7.42 -10.24 4.76
C GLY A 69 -8.56 -10.10 3.74
N VAL A 70 -9.48 -9.15 3.91
CA VAL A 70 -10.59 -8.91 2.97
C VAL A 70 -10.19 -7.83 1.96
N ARG A 71 -10.33 -8.12 0.67
CA ARG A 71 -10.04 -7.15 -0.40
C ARG A 71 -11.03 -6.00 -0.36
N ILE A 72 -10.51 -4.78 -0.32
CA ILE A 72 -11.29 -3.55 -0.39
C ILE A 72 -10.85 -2.67 -1.55
N ALA A 73 -11.75 -1.80 -2.00
CA ALA A 73 -11.41 -0.69 -2.88
C ALA A 73 -11.37 0.59 -2.04
N LEU A 74 -10.27 1.33 -2.12
CA LEU A 74 -10.12 2.62 -1.47
C LEU A 74 -10.30 3.73 -2.49
N ASN A 75 -11.20 4.67 -2.20
CA ASN A 75 -11.35 5.89 -2.97
C ASN A 75 -11.00 7.07 -2.07
N LEU A 76 -9.84 7.68 -2.32
CA LEU A 76 -9.33 8.80 -1.54
C LEU A 76 -10.15 10.08 -1.72
N GLN A 77 -10.97 10.19 -2.77
CA GLN A 77 -11.87 11.34 -2.96
C GLN A 77 -13.08 11.29 -2.02
N LEU A 78 -13.36 10.15 -1.40
CA LEU A 78 -14.46 9.97 -0.44
C LEU A 78 -14.00 10.17 1.01
N VAL A 79 -12.71 10.44 1.23
CA VAL A 79 -12.14 10.69 2.54
C VAL A 79 -12.04 12.21 2.70
N GLU A 80 -12.89 12.76 3.59
CA GLU A 80 -12.80 14.17 4.02
C GLU A 80 -11.55 14.46 4.85
#